data_AF-J3NQN0-F1
#
_entry.id   AF-J3NQN0-F1
#
_cell.length_a   1.000
_cell.length_b   1.000
_cell.length_c   1.000
_cell.angle_alpha   90.00
_cell.angle_beta   90.00
_cell.angle_gamma   90.00
#
_symmetry.space_group_name_H-M   'P 1'
#
loop_
_entity.id
_entity.type
_entity.pdbx_description
1 polymer ?
#
loop_
_entity_poly.entity_id
_entity_poly.type
_entity_poly.pdbx_seq_one_letter_code
_entity_poly.pdbx_strand_id
1 'polypeptide(L)'
;MAEAHTTCAMSKRIIVCCDGSWMDSLGSKGGLPQSNVSRISRVIKRTGHDNTHQLILYDPGVGTGVLKIDQLTGGGFGMGLAENVRECYNFICSNYVDGDDIILIGFSRGAFTARSIADMIATIGLLTPAGLDYFYKIFEDYQNLGNASRSPSEYMWAGPAYDSKKYKAKGDWVAERKDGYRTFLKEREMTRDTFADSSGRAITIKALAVWDTVGALGIPPVSALGLRGSAKQWKFSGTAISPRVEYAFQALALDEPRDAFKPALWERRSDNNKTKLKQVWFPGNHGGVGGGWWDQQIADITLTWMCDQLSTIGVEFNLTRMTQVLEGSMYYSAAHPFPFVPNWADTVKLPTSVASWWAGAPKPWAKDPVFASQKPLPKRDTGDCNDECKTRKHVKPDDPEVKRQAALAVARPWALGQTRYPSRVQSAFGHSNRHPGLFTRTDPDSNKPLNEPLVNTSERIHSSVRVRLACQGLAMDDAEVWKCEALVGADGEKIQGNRIAQPLWRLERGDALDQTERQELESFRPSELGLDEYTPAQLYDVEEKDSLFRWAYANDGNIKNPGEANQLPQFKVLPEEPLVGFWERYLLKMTTGKQDVWRYAEQNSGC
;
A
#
# COMPACT_ATOMS: atom_id res chain seq x y z
N MET A 1 -0.93 55.40 13.53
CA MET A 1 -0.64 54.01 13.97
C MET A 1 -1.55 53.11 13.17
N ALA A 2 -1.01 52.38 12.20
CA ALA A 2 -1.77 51.36 11.47
C ALA A 2 -1.61 50.07 12.27
N GLU A 3 -2.72 49.52 12.75
CA GLU A 3 -2.75 48.19 13.35
C GLU A 3 -2.32 47.18 12.30
N ALA A 4 -1.17 46.55 12.52
CA ALA A 4 -0.79 45.36 11.78
C ALA A 4 -1.78 44.27 12.14
N HIS A 5 -2.83 44.10 11.33
CA HIS A 5 -3.58 42.86 11.30
C HIS A 5 -2.61 41.77 10.88
N THR A 6 -2.06 41.05 11.86
CA THR A 6 -1.42 39.76 11.64
C THR A 6 -2.51 38.81 11.12
N THR A 7 -2.77 38.84 9.82
CA THR A 7 -3.51 37.75 9.17
C THR A 7 -2.65 36.52 9.35
N CYS A 8 -3.00 35.67 10.32
CA CYS A 8 -2.43 34.33 10.43
C CYS A 8 -2.64 33.70 9.04
N ALA A 9 -1.55 33.42 8.33
CA ALA A 9 -1.65 32.80 7.01
C ALA A 9 -2.43 31.49 7.20
N MET A 10 -3.50 31.31 6.45
CA MET A 10 -4.30 30.08 6.51
C MET A 10 -3.39 28.90 6.18
N SER A 11 -3.34 27.90 7.07
CA SER A 11 -2.54 26.70 6.84
C SER A 11 -3.04 25.97 5.60
N LYS A 12 -2.13 25.31 4.87
CA LYS A 12 -2.45 24.47 3.71
C LYS A 12 -2.01 23.03 3.93
N ARG A 13 -2.55 22.13 3.11
CA ARG A 13 -2.14 20.72 3.04
C ARG A 13 -1.26 20.53 1.82
N ILE A 14 0.01 20.21 2.03
CA ILE A 14 0.97 19.86 0.98
C ILE A 14 0.92 18.35 0.80
N ILE A 15 0.40 17.91 -0.35
CA ILE A 15 0.17 16.50 -0.65
C ILE A 15 1.10 16.09 -1.79
N VAL A 16 2.02 15.17 -1.52
CA VAL A 16 2.96 14.64 -2.52
C VAL A 16 2.62 13.19 -2.81
N CYS A 17 2.25 12.91 -4.06
CA CYS A 17 1.82 11.62 -4.56
C CYS A 17 2.93 11.01 -5.44
N CYS A 18 3.67 10.04 -4.92
CA CYS A 18 4.77 9.36 -5.60
C CYS A 18 4.33 8.00 -6.17
N ASP A 19 4.31 7.87 -7.50
CA ASP A 19 3.88 6.63 -8.16
C ASP A 19 5.01 5.60 -8.32
N GLY A 20 4.66 4.34 -8.57
CA GLY A 20 5.63 3.28 -8.84
C GLY A 20 6.11 3.28 -10.30
N SER A 21 7.36 2.90 -10.57
CA SER A 21 7.82 2.82 -11.98
C SER A 21 7.01 1.82 -12.81
N TRP A 22 6.96 2.06 -14.13
CA TRP A 22 6.15 1.35 -15.14
C TRP A 22 4.67 1.73 -15.16
N MET A 23 4.22 2.58 -14.24
CA MET A 23 2.86 3.10 -14.19
C MET A 23 2.84 4.47 -14.87
N ASP A 24 3.04 4.48 -16.18
CA ASP A 24 3.02 5.71 -16.97
C ASP A 24 1.56 6.20 -17.11
N SER A 25 1.02 6.84 -16.06
CA SER A 25 -0.30 7.48 -16.10
C SER A 25 -0.29 8.79 -16.89
N LEU A 26 0.90 9.28 -17.23
CA LEU A 26 1.16 10.40 -18.15
C LEU A 26 1.35 9.93 -19.60
N GLY A 27 1.59 8.62 -19.78
CA GLY A 27 1.42 7.83 -20.99
C GLY A 27 1.91 8.49 -22.27
N SER A 28 3.10 8.12 -22.75
CA SER A 28 3.45 8.33 -24.18
C SER A 28 2.47 7.63 -25.16
N LYS A 29 1.53 6.81 -24.65
CA LYS A 29 0.41 6.18 -25.38
C LYS A 29 -0.91 6.04 -24.59
N GLY A 30 -1.25 6.97 -23.68
CA GLY A 30 -2.64 7.27 -23.23
C GLY A 30 -3.68 6.17 -22.92
N GLY A 31 -3.32 4.90 -22.65
CA GLY A 31 -4.30 3.79 -22.59
C GLY A 31 -3.96 2.64 -21.63
N LEU A 32 -3.13 2.86 -20.61
CA LEU A 32 -2.89 1.86 -19.56
C LEU A 32 -3.70 2.17 -18.29
N PRO A 33 -4.15 1.15 -17.53
CA PRO A 33 -4.86 1.38 -16.28
C PRO A 33 -4.01 2.14 -15.27
N GLN A 34 -4.65 3.04 -14.53
CA GLN A 34 -3.99 3.92 -13.57
C GLN A 34 -3.68 3.19 -12.25
N SER A 35 -2.60 3.59 -11.58
CA SER A 35 -2.35 3.20 -10.18
C SER A 35 -3.33 3.91 -9.23
N ASN A 36 -3.41 3.44 -8.00
CA ASN A 36 -4.15 4.15 -6.95
C ASN A 36 -3.53 5.51 -6.60
N VAL A 37 -2.22 5.71 -6.76
CA VAL A 37 -1.58 7.03 -6.57
C VAL A 37 -2.02 8.02 -7.65
N SER A 38 -2.08 7.56 -8.91
CA SER A 38 -2.62 8.33 -10.01
C SER A 38 -4.10 8.67 -9.81
N ARG A 39 -4.90 7.69 -9.37
CA ARG A 39 -6.34 7.87 -9.16
C ARG A 39 -6.62 8.81 -7.99
N ILE A 40 -5.95 8.63 -6.86
CA ILE A 40 -6.14 9.47 -5.66
C ILE A 40 -5.72 10.92 -5.92
N SER A 41 -4.60 11.16 -6.61
CA SER A 41 -4.17 12.53 -6.93
C SER A 41 -5.17 13.29 -7.81
N ARG A 42 -6.03 12.59 -8.54
CA ARG A 42 -7.04 13.14 -9.45
C ARG A 42 -8.43 13.28 -8.80
N VAL A 43 -8.65 12.68 -7.63
CA VAL A 43 -9.92 12.82 -6.88
C VAL A 43 -9.82 13.77 -5.70
N ILE A 44 -8.62 14.15 -5.23
CA ILE A 44 -8.48 15.13 -4.13
C ILE A 44 -9.03 16.50 -4.55
N LYS A 45 -9.82 17.13 -3.67
CA LYS A 45 -10.32 18.50 -3.87
C LYS A 45 -9.18 19.51 -3.82
N ARG A 46 -9.22 20.57 -4.65
CA ARG A 46 -8.18 21.62 -4.62
C ARG A 46 -8.27 22.51 -3.39
N THR A 47 -9.48 22.70 -2.87
CA THR A 47 -9.77 23.44 -1.65
C THR A 47 -10.83 22.65 -0.89
N GLY A 48 -10.57 22.38 0.39
CA GLY A 48 -11.54 21.75 1.28
C GLY A 48 -12.71 22.68 1.61
N HIS A 49 -13.76 22.17 2.24
CA HIS A 49 -14.90 22.99 2.66
C HIS A 49 -14.54 23.95 3.79
N ASP A 50 -13.50 23.63 4.57
CA ASP A 50 -12.87 24.50 5.55
C ASP A 50 -12.05 25.66 4.93
N ASN A 51 -12.08 25.82 3.60
CA ASN A 51 -11.24 26.72 2.81
C ASN A 51 -9.73 26.41 2.88
N THR A 52 -9.33 25.26 3.43
CA THR A 52 -7.93 24.84 3.42
C THR A 52 -7.53 24.41 2.01
N HIS A 53 -6.49 25.03 1.46
CA HIS A 53 -5.95 24.63 0.17
C HIS A 53 -5.19 23.31 0.25
N GLN A 54 -5.42 22.42 -0.71
CA GLN A 54 -4.73 21.14 -0.85
C GLN A 54 -3.79 21.22 -2.06
N LEU A 55 -2.53 21.60 -1.81
CA LEU A 55 -1.50 21.76 -2.82
C LEU A 55 -0.92 20.38 -3.17
N ILE A 56 -1.20 19.91 -4.39
CA ILE A 56 -0.90 18.54 -4.82
C ILE A 56 0.27 18.52 -5.81
N LEU A 57 1.30 17.74 -5.51
CA LEU A 57 2.34 17.31 -6.44
C LEU A 57 2.10 15.84 -6.81
N TYR A 58 2.09 15.51 -8.09
CA TYR A 58 2.11 14.13 -8.57
C TYR A 58 3.44 13.85 -9.25
N ASP A 59 4.19 12.89 -8.71
CA ASP A 59 5.43 12.37 -9.27
C ASP A 59 5.13 11.01 -9.96
N PRO A 60 5.37 10.88 -11.27
CA PRO A 60 5.03 9.67 -12.04
C PRO A 60 5.96 8.47 -11.77
N GLY A 61 6.96 8.62 -10.89
CA GLY A 61 7.94 7.57 -10.60
C GLY A 61 9.06 7.45 -11.65
N VAL A 62 10.10 6.69 -11.29
CA VAL A 62 11.32 6.52 -12.11
C VAL A 62 11.02 5.89 -13.47
N GLY A 63 11.57 6.45 -14.57
CA GLY A 63 11.52 5.84 -15.91
C GLY A 63 10.41 6.32 -16.84
N THR A 64 9.73 7.43 -16.50
CA THR A 64 8.63 8.04 -17.28
C THR A 64 9.05 9.25 -18.13
N GLY A 65 10.34 9.64 -18.10
CA GLY A 65 10.90 10.76 -18.87
C GLY A 65 11.15 10.47 -20.36
N VAL A 66 11.25 11.55 -21.15
CA VAL A 66 11.34 11.57 -22.64
C VAL A 66 12.61 10.93 -23.20
N LEU A 67 13.64 10.71 -22.38
CA LEU A 67 14.87 10.02 -22.77
C LEU A 67 14.81 8.54 -22.36
N LYS A 68 14.35 7.73 -23.32
CA LYS A 68 14.37 6.25 -23.28
C LYS A 68 15.80 5.69 -23.30
N ILE A 69 16.58 5.94 -22.25
CA ILE A 69 17.85 5.23 -22.06
C ILE A 69 17.63 4.06 -21.09
N ASP A 70 17.67 2.88 -21.70
CA ASP A 70 17.99 1.57 -21.12
C ASP A 70 17.00 0.90 -20.16
N GLN A 71 15.97 0.31 -20.79
CA GLN A 71 15.03 -0.63 -20.18
C GLN A 71 15.65 -1.98 -19.73
N LEU A 72 16.96 -2.23 -19.86
CA LEU A 72 17.54 -3.48 -19.36
C LEU A 72 19.04 -3.47 -19.02
N THR A 73 19.66 -2.32 -18.73
CA THR A 73 21.11 -2.22 -18.47
C THR A 73 21.45 -1.35 -17.25
N GLY A 74 21.44 -1.99 -16.08
CA GLY A 74 22.50 -1.92 -15.05
C GLY A 74 22.84 -0.62 -14.29
N GLY A 75 22.44 0.58 -14.72
CA GLY A 75 22.98 1.83 -14.14
C GLY A 75 21.97 2.95 -13.80
N GLY A 76 20.90 3.13 -14.59
CA GLY A 76 19.98 4.27 -14.45
C GLY A 76 18.91 4.14 -13.36
N PHE A 77 18.67 2.93 -12.86
CA PHE A 77 17.54 2.62 -11.96
C PHE A 77 17.63 3.32 -10.59
N GLY A 78 18.84 3.49 -10.06
CA GLY A 78 19.07 4.19 -8.78
C GLY A 78 19.21 5.70 -8.92
N MET A 79 19.52 6.22 -10.11
CA MET A 79 19.67 7.66 -10.36
C MET A 79 18.32 8.36 -10.37
N GLY A 80 17.31 7.80 -11.06
CA GLY A 80 15.99 8.43 -11.11
C GLY A 80 15.28 8.44 -9.75
N LEU A 81 15.51 7.45 -8.88
CA LEU A 81 14.91 7.48 -7.54
C LEU A 81 15.47 8.63 -6.69
N ALA A 82 16.79 8.85 -6.78
CA ALA A 82 17.46 9.97 -6.13
C ALA A 82 16.90 11.32 -6.60
N GLU A 83 16.59 11.41 -7.89
CA GLU A 83 15.96 12.57 -8.51
C GLU A 83 14.56 12.81 -7.98
N ASN A 84 13.67 11.80 -7.99
CA ASN A 84 12.31 11.94 -7.48
C ASN A 84 12.29 12.36 -6.00
N VAL A 85 13.14 11.77 -5.16
CA VAL A 85 13.27 12.18 -3.74
C VAL A 85 13.71 13.65 -3.65
N ARG A 86 14.70 14.06 -4.45
CA ARG A 86 15.18 15.45 -4.44
C ARG A 86 14.11 16.44 -4.88
N GLU A 87 13.42 16.17 -5.99
CA GLU A 87 12.40 17.05 -6.54
C GLU A 87 11.22 17.21 -5.59
N CYS A 88 10.70 16.10 -5.05
CA CYS A 88 9.59 16.12 -4.10
C CYS A 88 9.97 16.80 -2.78
N TYR A 89 11.18 16.53 -2.25
CA TYR A 89 11.66 17.19 -1.03
C TYR A 89 11.86 18.70 -1.23
N ASN A 90 12.43 19.10 -2.38
CA ASN A 90 12.60 20.50 -2.74
C ASN A 90 11.24 21.22 -2.86
N PHE A 91 10.23 20.56 -3.44
CA PHE A 91 8.88 21.08 -3.51
C PHE A 91 8.30 21.35 -2.11
N ILE A 92 8.46 20.42 -1.17
CA ILE A 92 8.01 20.62 0.21
C ILE A 92 8.74 21.81 0.85
N CYS A 93 10.08 21.86 0.77
CA CYS A 93 10.87 22.94 1.36
C CYS A 93 10.51 24.32 0.79
N SER A 94 10.20 24.39 -0.52
CA SER A 94 9.87 25.64 -1.20
C SER A 94 8.47 26.16 -0.89
N ASN A 95 7.55 25.28 -0.47
CA ASN A 95 6.14 25.63 -0.29
C ASN A 95 5.69 25.63 1.17
N TYR A 96 6.42 24.99 2.08
CA TYR A 96 6.03 24.83 3.47
C TYR A 96 6.11 26.14 4.27
N VAL A 97 5.01 26.47 4.93
CA VAL A 97 4.88 27.53 5.94
C VAL A 97 4.46 26.87 7.26
N ASP A 98 4.85 27.48 8.39
CA ASP A 98 4.52 26.93 9.70
C ASP A 98 3.01 26.74 9.88
N GLY A 99 2.64 25.55 10.37
CA GLY A 99 1.25 25.14 10.51
C GLY A 99 0.70 24.36 9.31
N ASP A 100 1.43 24.28 8.19
CA ASP A 100 1.02 23.41 7.08
C ASP A 100 1.10 21.92 7.44
N ASP A 101 0.21 21.14 6.86
CA ASP A 101 0.26 19.68 6.91
C ASP A 101 1.12 19.15 5.74
N ILE A 102 2.02 18.21 6.04
CA ILE A 102 2.77 17.45 5.01
C ILE A 102 2.19 16.04 4.91
N ILE A 103 1.68 15.68 3.72
CA ILE A 103 1.04 14.40 3.45
C ILE A 103 1.78 13.73 2.30
N LEU A 104 2.33 12.55 2.56
CA LEU A 104 3.12 11.78 1.60
C LEU A 104 2.37 10.52 1.23
N ILE A 105 2.09 10.36 -0.06
CA ILE A 105 1.33 9.24 -0.61
C ILE A 105 2.22 8.48 -1.59
N GLY A 106 2.26 7.15 -1.56
CA GLY A 106 2.99 6.44 -2.60
C GLY A 106 2.71 4.95 -2.77
N PHE A 107 3.11 4.39 -3.91
CA PHE A 107 2.93 2.96 -4.22
C PHE A 107 4.26 2.35 -4.66
N SER A 108 4.59 1.14 -4.18
CA SER A 108 5.75 0.37 -4.65
C SER A 108 7.08 1.13 -4.45
N ARG A 109 7.77 1.48 -5.55
CA ARG A 109 8.92 2.40 -5.54
C ARG A 109 8.57 3.81 -5.12
N GLY A 110 7.40 4.32 -5.52
CA GLY A 110 6.91 5.60 -5.04
C GLY A 110 6.63 5.60 -3.54
N ALA A 111 6.21 4.46 -2.97
CA ALA A 111 6.13 4.30 -1.52
C ALA A 111 7.52 4.38 -0.86
N PHE A 112 8.55 3.81 -1.50
CA PHE A 112 9.93 3.98 -1.06
C PHE A 112 10.37 5.46 -1.14
N THR A 113 10.04 6.18 -2.22
CA THR A 113 10.29 7.62 -2.36
C THR A 113 9.63 8.40 -1.22
N ALA A 114 8.33 8.20 -1.00
CA ALA A 114 7.56 8.86 0.07
C ALA A 114 8.18 8.59 1.46
N ARG A 115 8.55 7.33 1.73
CA ARG A 115 9.23 6.95 2.98
C ARG A 115 10.61 7.58 3.13
N SER A 116 11.36 7.70 2.05
CA SER A 116 12.69 8.34 2.05
C SER A 116 12.58 9.83 2.31
N ILE A 117 11.58 10.51 1.73
CA ILE A 117 11.27 11.91 2.02
C ILE A 117 10.90 12.08 3.50
N ALA A 118 10.05 11.20 4.05
CA ALA A 118 9.69 11.24 5.46
C ALA A 118 10.91 11.04 6.39
N ASP A 119 11.79 10.07 6.08
CA ASP A 119 13.03 9.87 6.84
C ASP A 119 13.96 11.07 6.72
N MET A 120 14.06 11.70 5.55
CA MET A 120 14.90 12.87 5.32
C MET A 120 14.37 14.09 6.12
N ILE A 121 13.07 14.39 6.04
CA ILE A 121 12.43 15.43 6.86
C ILE A 121 12.66 15.14 8.34
N ALA A 122 12.48 13.88 8.74
CA ALA A 122 12.69 13.50 10.13
C ALA A 122 14.14 13.55 10.59
N THR A 123 15.09 13.37 9.66
CA THR A 123 16.53 13.28 9.93
C THR A 123 17.18 14.66 9.91
N ILE A 124 16.93 15.49 8.90
CA ILE A 124 17.61 16.79 8.74
C ILE A 124 16.68 18.00 8.85
N GLY A 125 15.35 17.82 8.92
CA GLY A 125 14.39 18.91 8.88
C GLY A 125 14.03 19.34 7.45
N LEU A 126 13.53 20.56 7.30
CA LEU A 126 13.29 21.23 6.02
C LEU A 126 14.44 22.21 5.75
N LEU A 127 15.06 22.10 4.57
CA LEU A 127 16.10 23.03 4.17
C LEU A 127 15.54 24.44 3.98
N THR A 128 16.29 25.43 4.46
CA THR A 128 16.04 26.85 4.17
C THR A 128 16.50 27.18 2.75
N PRO A 129 16.17 28.36 2.19
CA PRO A 129 16.75 28.79 0.91
C PRO A 129 18.29 28.69 0.88
N ALA A 130 18.97 29.09 1.96
CA ALA A 130 20.43 28.94 2.07
C ALA A 130 20.88 27.48 2.10
N GLY A 131 20.10 26.57 2.69
CA GLY A 131 20.37 25.13 2.61
C GLY A 131 20.16 24.56 1.22
N LEU A 132 19.15 25.05 0.50
CA LEU A 132 18.83 24.59 -0.85
C LEU A 132 19.93 24.90 -1.86
N ASP A 133 20.70 25.97 -1.67
CA ASP A 133 21.90 26.26 -2.47
C ASP A 133 22.97 25.14 -2.41
N TYR A 134 22.96 24.36 -1.32
CA TYR A 134 23.86 23.22 -1.10
C TYR A 134 23.15 21.88 -1.18
N PHE A 135 21.92 21.84 -1.70
CA PHE A 135 21.04 20.68 -1.57
C PHE A 135 21.69 19.39 -2.07
N TYR A 136 22.34 19.42 -3.24
CA TYR A 136 23.02 18.23 -3.77
C TYR A 136 24.02 17.64 -2.78
N LYS A 137 24.84 18.49 -2.14
CA LYS A 137 25.86 18.06 -1.19
C LYS A 137 25.24 17.54 0.10
N ILE A 138 24.21 18.22 0.61
CA ILE A 138 23.48 17.80 1.81
C ILE A 138 22.79 16.46 1.59
N PHE A 139 22.17 16.27 0.42
CA PHE A 139 21.52 15.02 0.05
C PHE A 139 22.53 13.87 -0.05
N GLU A 140 23.67 14.10 -0.70
CA GLU A 140 24.76 13.12 -0.79
C GLU A 140 25.28 12.72 0.60
N ASP A 141 25.45 13.68 1.51
CA ASP A 141 25.84 13.42 2.89
C ASP A 141 24.77 12.61 3.62
N TYR A 142 23.49 13.01 3.54
CA TYR A 142 22.36 12.29 4.12
C TYR A 142 22.33 10.82 3.70
N GLN A 143 22.47 10.54 2.40
CA GLN A 143 22.51 9.17 1.87
C GLN A 143 23.64 8.33 2.46
N ASN A 144 24.72 8.97 2.89
CA ASN A 144 25.94 8.32 3.35
C ASN A 144 26.15 8.43 4.87
N LEU A 145 25.24 9.00 5.66
CA LEU A 145 25.43 9.15 7.11
C LEU A 145 25.72 7.81 7.82
N GLY A 146 25.24 6.68 7.27
CA GLY A 146 25.54 5.33 7.77
C GLY A 146 26.70 4.59 7.07
N ASN A 147 27.43 5.26 6.16
CA ASN A 147 28.53 4.67 5.40
C ASN A 147 29.86 4.84 6.16
N ALA A 148 30.25 3.80 6.90
CA ALA A 148 31.49 3.78 7.67
C ALA A 148 32.76 3.76 6.80
N SER A 149 32.66 3.47 5.50
CA SER A 149 33.79 3.41 4.57
C SER A 149 34.05 4.71 3.81
N ARG A 150 33.12 5.67 3.86
CA ARG A 150 33.28 6.98 3.20
C ARG A 150 34.23 7.86 4.01
N SER A 151 35.13 8.58 3.34
CA SER A 151 36.13 9.40 4.03
C SER A 151 35.46 10.55 4.79
N PRO A 152 35.86 10.84 6.05
CA PRO A 152 35.33 11.98 6.80
C PRO A 152 35.50 13.33 6.08
N SER A 153 36.55 13.48 5.27
CA SER A 153 36.80 14.70 4.48
C SER A 153 35.84 14.92 3.31
N GLU A 154 35.07 13.89 2.92
CA GLU A 154 34.08 14.01 1.86
C GLU A 154 32.75 14.59 2.36
N TYR A 155 32.52 14.63 3.68
CA TYR A 155 31.31 15.20 4.26
C TYR A 155 31.48 16.70 4.50
N MET A 156 30.38 17.45 4.42
CA MET A 156 30.33 18.84 4.91
C MET A 156 30.63 18.91 6.42
N TRP A 157 30.22 17.87 7.14
CA TRP A 157 30.53 17.66 8.55
C TRP A 157 31.05 16.24 8.76
N ALA A 158 32.33 16.14 9.12
CA ALA A 158 33.03 14.87 9.29
C ALA A 158 32.35 13.94 10.30
N GLY A 159 31.79 14.51 11.38
CA GLY A 159 31.14 13.77 12.45
C GLY A 159 32.07 12.78 13.19
N PRO A 160 31.52 11.99 14.13
CA PRO A 160 32.27 10.95 14.81
C PRO A 160 32.59 9.78 13.87
N ALA A 161 33.83 9.29 13.93
CA ALA A 161 34.22 8.04 13.27
C ALA A 161 33.49 6.83 13.88
N TYR A 162 33.27 5.79 13.07
CA TYR A 162 32.70 4.54 13.59
C TYR A 162 33.72 3.82 14.47
N ASP A 163 33.36 3.59 15.73
CA ASP A 163 34.15 2.83 16.70
C ASP A 163 33.32 1.66 17.24
N SER A 164 33.66 0.44 16.80
CA SER A 164 32.97 -0.79 17.22
C SER A 164 33.11 -1.11 18.71
N LYS A 165 34.01 -0.45 19.45
CA LYS A 165 34.12 -0.57 20.90
C LYS A 165 33.18 0.39 21.63
N LYS A 166 32.93 1.57 21.07
CA LYS A 166 32.01 2.58 21.62
C LYS A 166 30.56 2.21 21.34
N TYR A 167 30.25 1.80 20.11
CA TYR A 167 28.88 1.52 19.69
C TYR A 167 28.60 0.02 19.73
N LYS A 168 27.61 -0.39 20.52
CA LYS A 168 27.18 -1.79 20.61
C LYS A 168 26.54 -2.27 19.31
N ALA A 169 25.84 -1.37 18.62
CA ALA A 169 25.30 -1.60 17.28
C ALA A 169 25.63 -0.42 16.35
N LYS A 170 25.82 -0.71 15.06
CA LYS A 170 26.02 0.32 14.02
C LYS A 170 24.92 1.38 14.03
N GLY A 171 23.68 1.00 14.35
CA GLY A 171 22.53 1.90 14.43
C GLY A 171 22.72 3.06 15.42
N ASP A 172 23.38 2.82 16.55
CA ASP A 172 23.62 3.86 17.57
C ASP A 172 24.54 4.96 17.03
N TRP A 173 25.58 4.56 16.30
CA TRP A 173 26.49 5.49 15.62
C TRP A 173 25.78 6.29 14.53
N VAL A 174 24.94 5.64 13.72
CA VAL A 174 24.16 6.32 12.68
C VAL A 174 23.20 7.35 13.29
N ALA A 175 22.56 7.02 14.42
CA ALA A 175 21.69 7.95 15.13
C ALA A 175 22.46 9.18 15.63
N GLU A 176 23.63 9.00 16.27
CA GLU A 176 24.50 10.10 16.71
C GLU A 176 24.94 10.97 15.53
N ARG A 177 25.31 10.36 14.39
CA ARG A 177 25.67 11.11 13.17
C ARG A 177 24.49 11.88 12.60
N LYS A 178 23.28 11.29 12.55
CA LYS A 178 22.08 11.97 12.07
C LYS A 178 21.79 13.22 12.90
N ASP A 179 21.87 13.13 14.21
CA ASP A 179 21.56 14.23 15.13
C ASP A 179 22.64 15.34 15.08
N GLY A 180 23.91 14.96 15.06
CA GLY A 180 25.02 15.92 14.92
C GLY A 180 25.03 16.61 13.54
N TYR A 181 24.67 15.91 12.46
CA TYR A 181 24.57 16.51 11.13
C TYR A 181 23.43 17.53 11.06
N ARG A 182 22.27 17.22 11.64
CA ARG A 182 21.17 18.20 11.76
C ARG A 182 21.62 19.44 12.54
N THR A 183 22.30 19.26 13.67
CA THR A 183 22.82 20.37 14.49
C THR A 183 23.78 21.25 13.68
N PHE A 184 24.73 20.64 12.98
CA PHE A 184 25.66 21.35 12.09
C PHE A 184 24.95 22.20 11.03
N LEU A 185 23.88 21.68 10.42
CA LEU A 185 23.07 22.40 9.43
C LEU A 185 22.28 23.55 10.07
N LYS A 186 21.73 23.35 11.28
CA LYS A 186 20.98 24.38 12.02
C LYS A 186 21.86 25.56 12.42
N GLU A 187 23.07 25.29 12.91
CA GLU A 187 24.06 26.32 13.28
C GLU A 187 24.46 27.22 12.10
N ARG A 188 24.27 26.74 10.87
CA ARG A 188 24.53 27.48 9.61
C ARG A 188 23.27 28.03 8.97
N GLU A 189 22.13 27.94 9.67
CA GLU A 189 20.82 28.39 9.18
C GLU A 189 20.40 27.71 7.86
N MET A 190 20.95 26.52 7.59
CA MET A 190 20.71 25.76 6.35
C MET A 190 19.48 24.86 6.46
N THR A 191 19.02 24.56 7.68
CA THR A 191 17.83 23.74 7.91
C THR A 191 17.07 24.23 9.13
N ARG A 192 15.80 23.84 9.19
CA ARG A 192 14.95 23.98 10.37
C ARG A 192 14.12 22.72 10.56
N ASP A 193 13.98 22.29 11.80
CA ASP A 193 13.19 21.12 12.18
C ASP A 193 12.10 21.47 13.20
N THR A 194 11.96 22.76 13.48
CA THR A 194 10.95 23.39 14.33
C THR A 194 10.33 24.58 13.59
N PHE A 195 9.20 25.03 14.10
CA PHE A 195 8.54 26.26 13.65
C PHE A 195 9.49 27.44 13.91
N ALA A 196 9.39 28.46 13.06
CA ALA A 196 10.09 29.73 13.17
C ALA A 196 9.47 30.61 14.27
N ASP A 197 8.22 30.34 14.66
CA ASP A 197 7.70 30.89 15.90
C ASP A 197 8.53 30.36 17.08
N SER A 198 8.73 31.18 18.12
CA SER A 198 9.54 30.81 19.27
C SER A 198 8.90 29.71 20.14
N SER A 199 7.92 28.97 19.62
CA SER A 199 7.19 27.91 20.33
C SER A 199 8.01 26.63 20.51
N GLY A 200 9.05 26.43 19.68
CA GLY A 200 9.83 25.20 19.66
C GLY A 200 9.07 23.98 19.16
N ARG A 201 7.88 24.16 18.55
CA ARG A 201 7.09 23.07 17.97
C ARG A 201 7.86 22.41 16.83
N ALA A 202 7.97 21.09 16.86
CA ALA A 202 8.64 20.33 15.81
C ALA A 202 7.81 20.33 14.51
N ILE A 203 8.50 20.39 13.37
CA ILE A 203 7.91 20.10 12.07
C ILE A 203 7.70 18.59 11.95
N THR A 204 6.47 18.19 11.67
CA THR A 204 6.02 16.79 11.56
C THR A 204 5.50 16.49 10.16
N ILE A 205 5.48 15.21 9.82
CA ILE A 205 4.74 14.69 8.68
C ILE A 205 3.35 14.31 9.20
N LYS A 206 2.31 14.95 8.66
CA LYS A 206 0.93 14.69 9.07
C LYS A 206 0.54 13.26 8.74
N ALA A 207 0.75 12.83 7.50
CA ALA A 207 0.52 11.44 7.12
C ALA A 207 1.56 10.90 6.13
N LEU A 208 1.85 9.62 6.29
CA LEU A 208 2.59 8.80 5.35
C LEU A 208 1.73 7.58 4.98
N ALA A 209 1.15 7.63 3.78
CA ALA A 209 0.12 6.74 3.29
C ALA A 209 0.62 5.96 2.07
N VAL A 210 0.83 4.65 2.21
CA VAL A 210 1.51 3.87 1.18
C VAL A 210 0.80 2.57 0.79
N TRP A 211 0.91 2.19 -0.48
CA TRP A 211 0.55 0.87 -0.97
C TRP A 211 1.82 0.03 -1.17
N ASP A 212 1.83 -1.13 -0.54
CA ASP A 212 2.74 -2.26 -0.75
C ASP A 212 4.21 -1.88 -0.98
N THR A 213 4.80 -1.20 0.01
CA THR A 213 6.23 -0.81 -0.04
C THR A 213 7.12 -2.04 -0.21
N VAL A 214 8.05 -2.00 -1.16
CA VAL A 214 9.07 -3.04 -1.37
C VAL A 214 10.41 -2.63 -0.76
N GLY A 215 11.03 -3.52 0.03
CA GLY A 215 12.18 -3.19 0.90
C GLY A 215 13.55 -3.06 0.22
N ALA A 216 13.73 -3.63 -0.97
CA ALA A 216 14.97 -3.53 -1.75
C ALA A 216 14.70 -3.06 -3.17
N LEU A 217 15.49 -2.08 -3.63
CA LEU A 217 15.43 -1.57 -4.99
C LEU A 217 16.72 -1.85 -5.75
N GLY A 218 16.63 -2.70 -6.78
CA GLY A 218 17.72 -3.05 -7.70
C GLY A 218 17.37 -4.29 -8.55
N ILE A 219 18.21 -4.62 -9.52
CA ILE A 219 18.06 -5.86 -10.31
C ILE A 219 18.36 -7.04 -9.39
N PRO A 220 17.40 -7.95 -9.11
CA PRO A 220 17.69 -9.14 -8.33
C PRO A 220 18.69 -10.02 -9.09
N PRO A 221 19.64 -10.68 -8.41
CA PRO A 221 20.58 -11.58 -9.07
C PRO A 221 19.81 -12.75 -9.72
N VAL A 222 19.96 -12.93 -11.04
CA VAL A 222 19.35 -14.06 -11.76
C VAL A 222 20.37 -15.18 -11.84
N SER A 223 20.30 -16.13 -10.90
CA SER A 223 21.20 -17.29 -10.85
C SER A 223 21.14 -18.13 -12.13
N ALA A 224 19.96 -18.24 -12.76
CA ALA A 224 19.75 -18.99 -14.01
C ALA A 224 20.42 -18.37 -15.26
N LEU A 225 20.75 -17.07 -15.24
CA LEU A 225 21.30 -16.33 -16.39
C LEU A 225 22.74 -15.81 -16.14
N GLY A 226 23.35 -16.14 -15.00
CA GLY A 226 24.71 -15.68 -14.67
C GLY A 226 24.86 -14.16 -14.47
N LEU A 227 23.75 -13.42 -14.43
CA LEU A 227 23.73 -11.98 -14.25
C LEU A 227 23.94 -11.63 -12.76
N ARG A 228 25.12 -11.10 -12.43
CA ARG A 228 25.38 -10.44 -11.15
C ARG A 228 24.68 -9.08 -11.15
N GLY A 229 23.66 -8.92 -10.30
CA GLY A 229 22.99 -7.63 -10.12
C GLY A 229 23.97 -6.53 -9.68
N SER A 230 23.74 -5.30 -10.13
CA SER A 230 24.54 -4.14 -9.74
C SER A 230 24.30 -3.80 -8.26
N ALA A 231 25.36 -3.78 -7.46
CA ALA A 231 25.34 -3.76 -5.99
C ALA A 231 25.00 -2.40 -5.34
N LYS A 232 24.64 -1.36 -6.12
CA LYS A 232 24.19 -0.07 -5.56
C LYS A 232 22.67 -0.06 -5.36
N GLN A 233 22.19 -0.94 -4.48
CA GLN A 233 20.78 -1.01 -4.10
C GLN A 233 20.44 0.10 -3.11
N TRP A 234 19.34 0.83 -3.35
CA TRP A 234 18.74 1.70 -2.34
C TRP A 234 18.05 0.85 -1.27
N LYS A 235 18.24 1.21 0.00
CA LYS A 235 17.80 0.44 1.16
C LYS A 235 17.24 1.37 2.22
N PHE A 236 16.26 0.89 2.98
CA PHE A 236 15.84 1.58 4.19
C PHE A 236 16.94 1.47 5.25
N SER A 237 17.19 2.57 5.98
CA SER A 237 18.12 2.59 7.10
C SER A 237 17.62 1.80 8.32
N GLY A 238 16.33 1.41 8.32
CA GLY A 238 15.72 0.53 9.32
C GLY A 238 14.21 0.36 9.10
N THR A 239 13.62 -0.54 9.89
CA THR A 239 12.18 -0.87 9.90
C THR A 239 11.36 0.02 10.83
N ALA A 240 12.00 0.82 11.70
CA ALA A 240 11.33 1.66 12.68
C ALA A 240 10.66 2.89 12.03
N ILE A 241 9.40 3.16 12.37
CA ILE A 241 8.72 4.40 11.98
C ILE A 241 9.16 5.56 12.89
N SER A 242 9.48 6.70 12.28
CA SER A 242 9.92 7.90 13.00
C SER A 242 8.79 8.52 13.82
N PRO A 243 9.06 9.01 15.05
CA PRO A 243 8.07 9.72 15.87
C PRO A 243 7.68 11.10 15.32
N ARG A 244 8.30 11.55 14.22
CA ARG A 244 7.87 12.74 13.47
C ARG A 244 6.76 12.46 12.45
N VAL A 245 6.37 11.21 12.25
CA VAL A 245 5.20 10.84 11.45
C VAL A 245 4.01 10.66 12.40
N GLU A 246 2.98 11.49 12.26
CA GLU A 246 1.78 11.40 13.11
C GLU A 246 0.91 10.21 12.71
N TYR A 247 0.60 10.05 11.43
CA TYR A 247 -0.21 8.97 10.90
C TYR A 247 0.56 8.17 9.84
N ALA A 248 0.65 6.85 10.02
CA ALA A 248 1.29 5.95 9.07
C ALA A 248 0.31 4.86 8.64
N PHE A 249 -0.06 4.87 7.37
CA PHE A 249 -1.03 3.95 6.78
C PHE A 249 -0.35 3.12 5.70
N GLN A 250 -0.46 1.79 5.75
CA GLN A 250 0.08 0.90 4.73
C GLN A 250 -0.93 -0.17 4.31
N ALA A 251 -1.31 -0.17 3.03
CA ALA A 251 -2.08 -1.26 2.43
C ALA A 251 -1.13 -2.32 1.86
N LEU A 252 -1.31 -3.58 2.21
CA LEU A 252 -0.41 -4.70 1.90
C LEU A 252 -1.11 -5.78 1.07
N ALA A 253 -0.39 -6.36 0.12
CA ALA A 253 -0.88 -7.47 -0.70
C ALA A 253 -0.62 -8.83 -0.04
N LEU A 254 -1.66 -9.65 0.14
CA LEU A 254 -1.54 -11.03 0.67
C LEU A 254 -1.03 -12.00 -0.40
N ASP A 255 -1.48 -11.86 -1.64
CA ASP A 255 -1.27 -12.85 -2.72
C ASP A 255 -0.10 -12.44 -3.64
N GLU A 256 0.93 -11.77 -3.14
CA GLU A 256 2.11 -11.42 -3.93
C GLU A 256 3.21 -12.47 -3.75
N PRO A 257 3.43 -13.36 -4.74
CA PRO A 257 4.32 -14.50 -4.59
C PRO A 257 5.79 -14.16 -4.83
N ARG A 258 6.14 -13.02 -5.45
CA ARG A 258 7.52 -12.73 -5.87
C ARG A 258 8.38 -12.37 -4.66
N ASP A 259 9.44 -13.13 -4.44
CA ASP A 259 10.42 -12.87 -3.37
C ASP A 259 11.09 -11.48 -3.50
N ALA A 260 11.30 -11.01 -4.72
CA ALA A 260 11.82 -9.65 -4.98
C ALA A 260 10.88 -8.53 -4.51
N PHE A 261 9.61 -8.85 -4.24
CA PHE A 261 8.58 -7.93 -3.76
C PHE A 261 8.28 -8.18 -2.27
N LYS A 262 9.23 -8.66 -1.45
CA LYS A 262 9.01 -8.74 -0.01
C LYS A 262 8.53 -7.39 0.56
N PRO A 263 7.46 -7.39 1.39
CA PRO A 263 6.90 -6.16 1.91
C PRO A 263 7.83 -5.56 2.96
N ALA A 264 8.02 -4.24 2.92
CA ALA A 264 8.71 -3.50 3.96
C ALA A 264 7.70 -3.03 5.01
N LEU A 265 7.48 -3.83 6.06
CA LEU A 265 6.65 -3.42 7.19
C LEU A 265 7.37 -2.43 8.09
N TRP A 266 6.58 -1.61 8.77
CA TRP A 266 7.04 -0.82 9.90
C TRP A 266 6.91 -1.56 11.22
N GLU A 267 7.81 -1.24 12.14
CA GLU A 267 7.63 -1.49 13.57
C GLU A 267 7.55 -0.16 14.32
N ARG A 268 6.71 -0.11 15.36
CA ARG A 268 6.65 1.03 16.28
C ARG A 268 7.43 0.71 17.55
N ARG A 269 8.62 1.27 17.67
CA ARG A 269 9.48 1.10 18.85
C ARG A 269 8.83 1.70 20.09
N SER A 270 9.23 1.22 21.28
CA SER A 270 8.60 1.58 22.56
C SER A 270 8.74 3.06 22.94
N ASP A 271 9.73 3.75 22.37
CA ASP A 271 9.96 5.19 22.51
C ASP A 271 9.09 6.04 21.57
N ASN A 272 8.38 5.43 20.63
CA ASN A 272 7.44 6.10 19.74
C ASN A 272 5.98 5.86 20.18
N ASN A 273 5.45 6.80 20.96
CA ASN A 273 4.04 6.86 21.35
C ASN A 273 3.22 7.89 20.56
N LYS A 274 3.82 8.53 19.55
CA LYS A 274 3.19 9.62 18.78
C LYS A 274 2.56 9.13 17.49
N THR A 275 3.16 8.13 16.85
CA THR A 275 2.68 7.62 15.58
C THR A 275 1.46 6.71 15.77
N LYS A 276 0.36 7.05 15.10
CA LYS A 276 -0.77 6.16 14.83
C LYS A 276 -0.43 5.31 13.60
N LEU A 277 0.02 4.07 13.84
CA LEU A 277 0.43 3.13 12.79
C LEU A 277 -0.70 2.16 12.48
N LYS A 278 -1.01 1.96 11.19
CA LYS A 278 -1.97 0.98 10.73
C LYS A 278 -1.47 0.31 9.45
N GLN A 279 -1.27 -1.01 9.49
CA GLN A 279 -0.81 -1.80 8.35
C GLN A 279 -1.85 -2.89 8.04
N VAL A 280 -2.54 -2.79 6.91
CA VAL A 280 -3.73 -3.61 6.61
C VAL A 280 -3.48 -4.50 5.41
N TRP A 281 -3.76 -5.79 5.57
CA TRP A 281 -3.59 -6.82 4.56
C TRP A 281 -4.87 -7.02 3.72
N PHE A 282 -4.73 -6.97 2.39
CA PHE A 282 -5.81 -7.09 1.41
C PHE A 282 -5.59 -8.29 0.48
N PRO A 283 -6.66 -8.87 -0.09
CA PRO A 283 -6.53 -9.87 -1.15
C PRO A 283 -5.85 -9.28 -2.39
N GLY A 284 -5.26 -10.14 -3.21
CA GLY A 284 -4.58 -9.75 -4.44
C GLY A 284 -3.08 -9.56 -4.29
N ASN A 285 -2.44 -9.42 -5.45
CA ASN A 285 -0.99 -9.21 -5.57
C ASN A 285 -0.63 -7.72 -5.48
N HIS A 286 0.65 -7.39 -5.66
CA HIS A 286 1.17 -6.03 -5.59
C HIS A 286 0.39 -5.02 -6.46
N GLY A 287 0.08 -5.36 -7.72
CA GLY A 287 -0.73 -4.51 -8.60
C GLY A 287 -2.24 -4.60 -8.34
N GLY A 288 -2.72 -5.67 -7.73
CA GLY A 288 -4.11 -5.79 -7.29
C GLY A 288 -4.43 -4.81 -6.17
N VAL A 289 -3.48 -4.62 -5.25
CA VAL A 289 -3.60 -3.67 -4.14
C VAL A 289 -3.21 -2.24 -4.54
N GLY A 290 -2.17 -2.06 -5.36
CA GLY A 290 -1.73 -0.73 -5.77
C GLY A 290 -2.40 -0.17 -7.03
N GLY A 291 -3.21 -0.97 -7.72
CA GLY A 291 -3.76 -0.65 -9.03
C GLY A 291 -2.81 -0.92 -10.18
N GLY A 292 -3.25 -0.61 -11.41
CA GLY A 292 -2.51 -0.81 -12.66
C GLY A 292 -2.95 -1.99 -13.50
N TRP A 293 -3.89 -2.78 -12.99
CA TRP A 293 -4.58 -3.80 -13.77
C TRP A 293 -5.83 -3.23 -14.42
N TRP A 294 -6.32 -3.90 -15.45
CA TRP A 294 -7.55 -3.48 -16.10
C TRP A 294 -8.78 -3.70 -15.23
N ASP A 295 -8.86 -4.84 -14.54
CA ASP A 295 -9.78 -5.02 -13.43
C ASP A 295 -9.17 -4.38 -12.18
N GLN A 296 -9.83 -3.33 -11.70
CA GLN A 296 -9.38 -2.50 -10.58
C GLN A 296 -10.21 -2.74 -9.32
N GLN A 297 -11.16 -3.67 -9.27
CA GLN A 297 -12.11 -3.76 -8.15
C GLN A 297 -11.44 -4.05 -6.80
N ILE A 298 -10.34 -4.80 -6.78
CA ILE A 298 -9.53 -4.97 -5.55
C ILE A 298 -8.78 -3.68 -5.20
N ALA A 299 -8.27 -2.98 -6.20
CA ALA A 299 -7.61 -1.69 -6.02
C ALA A 299 -8.59 -0.58 -5.60
N ASP A 300 -9.88 -0.69 -5.98
CA ASP A 300 -10.95 0.22 -5.55
C ASP A 300 -11.13 0.13 -4.05
N ILE A 301 -11.14 -1.08 -3.48
CA ILE A 301 -11.26 -1.31 -2.04
C ILE A 301 -10.08 -0.66 -1.30
N THR A 302 -8.85 -0.88 -1.77
CA THR A 302 -7.66 -0.32 -1.11
C THR A 302 -7.53 1.20 -1.33
N LEU A 303 -8.08 1.73 -2.43
CA LEU A 303 -8.19 3.16 -2.69
C LEU A 303 -9.17 3.80 -1.72
N THR A 304 -10.39 3.25 -1.58
CA THR A 304 -11.40 3.80 -0.68
C THR A 304 -10.98 3.71 0.78
N TRP A 305 -10.35 2.60 1.19
CA TRP A 305 -9.77 2.49 2.53
C TRP A 305 -8.75 3.58 2.81
N MET A 306 -7.83 3.84 1.87
CA MET A 306 -6.83 4.90 2.02
C MET A 306 -7.46 6.29 2.05
N CYS A 307 -8.49 6.53 1.23
CA CYS A 307 -9.24 7.78 1.24
C CYS A 307 -9.89 7.98 2.60
N ASP A 308 -10.49 6.94 3.19
CA ASP A 308 -11.06 7.01 4.55
C ASP A 308 -9.99 7.29 5.62
N GLN A 309 -8.79 6.73 5.49
CA GLN A 309 -7.70 7.04 6.42
C GLN A 309 -7.27 8.52 6.32
N LEU A 310 -7.13 9.05 5.10
CA LEU A 310 -6.74 10.45 4.87
C LEU A 310 -7.85 11.45 5.20
N SER A 311 -9.11 11.03 5.03
CA SER A 311 -10.30 11.75 5.46
C SER A 311 -10.28 12.06 6.96
N THR A 312 -9.73 11.14 7.78
CA THR A 312 -9.61 11.33 9.24
C THR A 312 -8.72 12.50 9.66
N ILE A 313 -7.85 12.97 8.75
CA ILE A 313 -6.92 14.07 8.97
C ILE A 313 -7.26 15.30 8.12
N GLY A 314 -8.45 15.35 7.54
CA GLY A 314 -8.98 16.49 6.79
C GLY A 314 -8.60 16.53 5.30
N VAL A 315 -8.11 15.43 4.71
CA VAL A 315 -7.98 15.36 3.25
C VAL A 315 -9.34 15.10 2.64
N GLU A 316 -9.82 16.05 1.84
CA GLU A 316 -11.12 15.92 1.21
C GLU A 316 -11.00 15.51 -0.26
N PHE A 317 -11.92 14.67 -0.70
CA PHE A 317 -12.00 14.20 -2.09
C PHE A 317 -13.23 14.79 -2.80
N ASN A 318 -13.31 14.61 -4.11
CA ASN A 318 -14.43 15.06 -4.93
C ASN A 318 -15.33 13.86 -5.19
N LEU A 319 -16.55 13.88 -4.62
CA LEU A 319 -17.52 12.80 -4.75
C LEU A 319 -17.78 12.42 -6.22
N THR A 320 -18.16 13.38 -7.06
CA THR A 320 -18.48 13.12 -8.46
C THR A 320 -17.32 12.44 -9.19
N ARG A 321 -16.09 12.92 -8.98
CA ARG A 321 -14.91 12.35 -9.64
C ARG A 321 -14.56 10.98 -9.09
N MET A 322 -14.70 10.75 -7.78
CA MET A 322 -14.52 9.44 -7.17
C MET A 322 -15.54 8.45 -7.72
N THR A 323 -16.84 8.80 -7.75
CA THR A 323 -17.90 7.98 -8.31
C THR A 323 -17.59 7.55 -9.75
N GLN A 324 -17.15 8.48 -10.60
CA GLN A 324 -16.73 8.16 -11.98
C GLN A 324 -15.57 7.16 -12.03
N VAL A 325 -14.60 7.30 -11.12
CA VAL A 325 -13.44 6.41 -11.04
C VAL A 325 -13.86 5.00 -10.61
N LEU A 326 -14.76 4.85 -9.64
CA LEU A 326 -15.26 3.56 -9.17
C LEU A 326 -16.20 2.91 -10.20
N GLU A 327 -17.11 3.68 -10.80
CA GLU A 327 -17.99 3.18 -11.86
C GLU A 327 -17.21 2.70 -13.08
N GLY A 328 -16.15 3.41 -13.49
CA GLY A 328 -15.29 2.99 -14.60
C GLY A 328 -14.72 1.57 -14.40
N SER A 329 -14.26 1.27 -13.18
CA SER A 329 -13.79 -0.07 -12.79
C SER A 329 -14.91 -1.13 -12.89
N MET A 330 -16.12 -0.80 -12.41
CA MET A 330 -17.26 -1.72 -12.44
C MET A 330 -17.78 -1.95 -13.86
N TYR A 331 -17.86 -0.92 -14.70
CA TYR A 331 -18.24 -1.06 -16.11
C TYR A 331 -17.23 -1.93 -16.87
N TYR A 332 -15.94 -1.79 -16.55
CA TYR A 332 -14.95 -2.73 -17.05
C TYR A 332 -15.32 -4.14 -16.60
N SER A 333 -15.48 -4.41 -15.30
CA SER A 333 -15.85 -5.76 -14.83
C SER A 333 -17.11 -6.32 -15.50
N ALA A 334 -18.14 -5.50 -15.66
CA ALA A 334 -19.42 -5.87 -16.26
C ALA A 334 -19.30 -6.28 -17.74
N ALA A 335 -18.40 -5.63 -18.49
CA ALA A 335 -18.18 -5.91 -19.90
C ALA A 335 -17.33 -7.17 -20.15
N HIS A 336 -16.75 -7.78 -19.11
CA HIS A 336 -15.83 -8.91 -19.23
C HIS A 336 -16.36 -10.14 -18.49
N PRO A 337 -16.85 -11.17 -19.22
CA PRO A 337 -17.39 -12.37 -18.58
C PRO A 337 -16.29 -13.08 -17.80
N PHE A 338 -16.64 -13.48 -16.59
CA PHE A 338 -15.79 -14.30 -15.76
C PHE A 338 -15.63 -15.72 -16.34
N PRO A 339 -14.41 -16.30 -16.44
CA PRO A 339 -13.08 -15.72 -16.20
C PRO A 339 -12.53 -15.04 -17.47
N PHE A 340 -12.02 -13.82 -17.32
CA PHE A 340 -11.42 -13.04 -18.42
C PHE A 340 -10.04 -12.53 -18.02
N VAL A 341 -9.00 -12.83 -18.79
CA VAL A 341 -7.66 -12.25 -18.55
C VAL A 341 -7.13 -11.72 -19.89
N PRO A 342 -6.97 -10.39 -20.04
CA PRO A 342 -6.42 -9.78 -21.25
C PRO A 342 -4.95 -10.19 -21.41
N ASN A 343 -4.54 -10.34 -22.67
CA ASN A 343 -3.18 -10.71 -23.01
C ASN A 343 -2.30 -9.46 -22.92
N TRP A 344 -1.11 -9.57 -22.32
CA TRP A 344 -0.14 -8.46 -22.38
C TRP A 344 1.30 -8.88 -22.63
N ALA A 345 1.57 -10.18 -22.71
CA ALA A 345 2.61 -10.81 -23.53
C ALA A 345 2.63 -12.31 -23.18
N ASP A 346 2.27 -13.16 -24.15
CA ASP A 346 2.44 -14.62 -24.21
C ASP A 346 2.71 -15.40 -22.90
N THR A 347 1.73 -16.20 -22.46
CA THR A 347 1.98 -17.28 -21.50
C THR A 347 1.41 -18.62 -21.97
N VAL A 348 2.31 -19.42 -22.52
CA VAL A 348 2.35 -20.89 -22.73
C VAL A 348 1.22 -21.70 -22.07
N LYS A 349 0.50 -22.47 -22.91
CA LYS A 349 -0.37 -23.60 -22.51
C LYS A 349 0.48 -24.73 -21.92
N LEU A 350 0.10 -25.25 -20.75
CA LEU A 350 0.55 -26.57 -20.27
C LEU A 350 -0.66 -27.43 -19.91
N PRO A 351 -0.53 -28.78 -19.99
CA PRO A 351 -1.66 -29.67 -20.22
C PRO A 351 -2.53 -29.88 -18.98
N THR A 352 -3.82 -30.03 -19.23
CA THR A 352 -4.81 -30.54 -18.27
C THR A 352 -4.54 -32.02 -17.96
N SER A 353 -3.98 -32.29 -16.78
CA SER A 353 -4.24 -33.54 -16.06
C SER A 353 -3.79 -33.45 -14.60
N VAL A 354 -4.62 -32.85 -13.73
CA VAL A 354 -4.93 -33.39 -12.39
C VAL A 354 -6.33 -32.89 -12.02
N ALA A 355 -7.30 -33.80 -12.01
CA ALA A 355 -8.66 -33.53 -11.58
C ALA A 355 -8.84 -33.95 -10.12
N SER A 356 -9.64 -33.15 -9.39
CA SER A 356 -10.15 -33.37 -8.03
C SER A 356 -9.03 -33.47 -6.98
N TRP A 357 -9.16 -33.07 -5.73
CA TRP A 357 -10.18 -33.36 -4.73
C TRP A 357 -10.29 -32.15 -3.77
N TRP A 358 -11.31 -32.13 -2.91
CA TRP A 358 -11.79 -31.01 -2.07
C TRP A 358 -12.79 -30.07 -2.76
N ALA A 359 -14.04 -30.53 -2.85
CA ALA A 359 -15.20 -29.67 -2.78
C ALA A 359 -16.22 -30.41 -1.92
N GLY A 360 -16.52 -29.89 -0.72
CA GLY A 360 -17.80 -30.23 -0.11
C GLY A 360 -18.91 -29.87 -1.09
N ALA A 361 -19.99 -30.65 -1.14
CA ALA A 361 -21.13 -30.31 -1.97
C ALA A 361 -21.60 -28.89 -1.60
N PRO A 362 -21.83 -27.99 -2.59
CA PRO A 362 -22.34 -26.66 -2.30
C PRO A 362 -23.65 -26.79 -1.53
N LYS A 363 -23.81 -25.95 -0.50
CA LYS A 363 -25.04 -25.92 0.30
C LYS A 363 -26.22 -25.59 -0.63
N PRO A 364 -27.43 -26.14 -0.41
CA PRO A 364 -28.56 -26.03 -1.34
C PRO A 364 -28.96 -24.60 -1.74
N TRP A 365 -28.60 -23.61 -0.93
CA TRP A 365 -28.86 -22.18 -1.15
C TRP A 365 -27.73 -21.44 -1.90
N ALA A 366 -26.55 -22.06 -2.09
CA ALA A 366 -25.41 -21.50 -2.86
C ALA A 366 -25.56 -21.71 -4.39
N LYS A 367 -26.80 -21.82 -4.88
CA LYS A 367 -27.14 -22.11 -6.28
C LYS A 367 -27.35 -20.86 -7.14
N ASP A 368 -27.23 -19.66 -6.60
CA ASP A 368 -27.39 -18.45 -7.40
C ASP A 368 -26.14 -18.24 -8.28
N PRO A 369 -26.27 -18.04 -9.61
CA PRO A 369 -25.14 -17.99 -10.55
C PRO A 369 -24.10 -16.90 -10.27
N VAL A 370 -24.41 -15.95 -9.39
CA VAL A 370 -23.55 -14.81 -9.05
C VAL A 370 -22.45 -15.18 -8.04
N PHE A 371 -22.67 -16.18 -7.18
CA PHE A 371 -21.77 -16.51 -6.05
C PHE A 371 -21.01 -17.81 -6.21
N ALA A 372 -21.48 -18.70 -7.09
CA ALA A 372 -20.83 -19.98 -7.31
C ALA A 372 -20.03 -19.94 -8.61
N SER A 373 -18.72 -20.18 -8.53
CA SER A 373 -17.97 -20.63 -9.70
C SER A 373 -18.57 -21.96 -10.13
N GLN A 374 -19.39 -21.98 -11.18
CA GLN A 374 -19.90 -23.23 -11.72
C GLN A 374 -18.71 -24.11 -12.11
N LYS A 375 -18.67 -25.36 -11.63
CA LYS A 375 -17.74 -26.36 -12.17
C LYS A 375 -18.38 -26.99 -13.41
N PRO A 376 -17.64 -27.15 -14.53
CA PRO A 376 -16.25 -26.74 -14.73
C PRO A 376 -16.12 -25.21 -14.84
N LEU A 377 -15.05 -24.65 -14.26
CA LEU A 377 -14.75 -23.21 -14.36
C LEU A 377 -14.84 -22.80 -15.84
N PRO A 378 -15.50 -21.68 -16.18
CA PRO A 378 -15.67 -21.30 -17.56
C PRO A 378 -14.30 -21.10 -18.23
N LYS A 379 -14.21 -21.35 -19.54
CA LYS A 379 -12.92 -21.21 -20.26
C LYS A 379 -12.50 -19.74 -20.23
N ARG A 380 -11.25 -19.49 -19.83
CA ARG A 380 -10.60 -18.17 -19.87
C ARG A 380 -10.77 -17.54 -21.24
N ASP A 381 -11.43 -16.39 -21.28
CA ASP A 381 -11.44 -15.54 -22.47
C ASP A 381 -10.17 -14.68 -22.47
N THR A 382 -9.34 -14.86 -23.50
CA THR A 382 -8.03 -14.23 -23.67
C THR A 382 -8.04 -13.16 -24.76
N GLY A 383 -9.22 -12.75 -25.24
CA GLY A 383 -9.31 -11.69 -26.25
C GLY A 383 -8.75 -10.37 -25.72
N ASP A 384 -7.92 -9.69 -26.51
CA ASP A 384 -7.42 -8.37 -26.13
C ASP A 384 -8.57 -7.37 -26.07
N CYS A 385 -8.72 -6.74 -24.92
CA CYS A 385 -9.63 -5.61 -24.73
C CYS A 385 -8.78 -4.38 -24.45
N ASN A 386 -8.48 -3.64 -25.52
CA ASN A 386 -7.90 -2.30 -25.50
C ASN A 386 -8.99 -1.28 -25.88
N ASP A 387 -8.63 0.01 -25.97
CA ASP A 387 -9.53 1.08 -26.40
C ASP A 387 -10.17 0.86 -27.79
N GLU A 388 -9.69 -0.14 -28.55
CA GLU A 388 -10.22 -0.56 -29.84
C GLU A 388 -11.06 -1.85 -29.77
N CYS A 389 -11.54 -2.26 -28.59
CA CYS A 389 -12.36 -3.48 -28.44
C CYS A 389 -13.67 -3.38 -29.22
N LYS A 390 -13.66 -3.83 -30.48
CA LYS A 390 -14.84 -3.83 -31.39
C LYS A 390 -15.86 -4.91 -31.03
N THR A 391 -15.47 -5.91 -30.24
CA THR A 391 -16.27 -7.10 -29.95
C THR A 391 -17.10 -6.98 -28.67
N ARG A 392 -16.77 -6.05 -27.76
CA ARG A 392 -17.47 -5.88 -26.48
C ARG A 392 -17.94 -4.44 -26.30
N LYS A 393 -19.22 -4.28 -25.92
CA LYS A 393 -19.83 -2.96 -25.72
C LYS A 393 -19.57 -2.51 -24.29
N HIS A 394 -18.52 -1.72 -24.10
CA HIS A 394 -18.33 -0.99 -22.83
C HIS A 394 -19.43 0.04 -22.65
N VAL A 395 -19.86 0.22 -21.41
CA VAL A 395 -20.72 1.34 -21.04
C VAL A 395 -19.89 2.61 -21.10
N LYS A 396 -20.39 3.60 -21.83
CA LYS A 396 -19.79 4.92 -21.94
C LYS A 396 -20.40 5.85 -20.89
N PRO A 397 -19.68 6.90 -20.44
CA PRO A 397 -20.21 7.84 -19.46
C PRO A 397 -21.52 8.52 -19.88
N ASP A 398 -21.72 8.73 -21.19
CA ASP A 398 -22.90 9.33 -21.81
C ASP A 398 -24.04 8.33 -22.12
N ASP A 399 -23.84 7.04 -21.81
CA ASP A 399 -24.91 6.06 -21.96
C ASP A 399 -26.09 6.37 -21.01
N PRO A 400 -27.34 6.05 -21.40
CA PRO A 400 -28.51 6.25 -20.55
C PRO A 400 -28.37 5.55 -19.20
N GLU A 401 -28.87 6.19 -18.13
CA GLU A 401 -28.76 5.70 -16.75
C GLU A 401 -29.22 4.23 -16.59
N VAL A 402 -30.31 3.85 -17.26
CA VAL A 402 -30.83 2.48 -17.24
C VAL A 402 -29.79 1.47 -17.74
N LYS A 403 -29.02 1.82 -18.77
CA LYS A 403 -27.96 0.97 -19.33
C LYS A 403 -26.76 0.89 -18.39
N ARG A 404 -26.43 2.00 -17.72
CA ARG A 404 -25.37 2.05 -16.70
C ARG A 404 -25.71 1.16 -15.52
N GLN A 405 -26.91 1.30 -14.95
CA GLN A 405 -27.40 0.46 -13.85
C GLN A 405 -27.47 -1.03 -14.22
N ALA A 406 -27.93 -1.36 -15.43
CA ALA A 406 -27.94 -2.74 -15.90
C ALA A 406 -26.52 -3.34 -16.00
N ALA A 407 -25.51 -2.54 -16.35
CA ALA A 407 -24.12 -3.00 -16.37
C ALA A 407 -23.56 -3.17 -14.96
N LEU A 408 -23.81 -2.23 -14.04
CA LEU A 408 -23.40 -2.37 -12.64
C LEU A 408 -23.98 -3.64 -12.00
N ALA A 409 -25.21 -4.02 -12.35
CA ALA A 409 -25.86 -5.23 -11.84
C ALA A 409 -25.18 -6.54 -12.25
N VAL A 410 -24.29 -6.53 -13.25
CA VAL A 410 -23.53 -7.71 -13.71
C VAL A 410 -22.03 -7.60 -13.43
N ALA A 411 -21.57 -6.50 -12.83
CA ALA A 411 -20.20 -6.37 -12.32
C ALA A 411 -19.95 -7.40 -11.20
N ARG A 412 -18.67 -7.72 -10.94
CA ARG A 412 -18.36 -8.62 -9.83
C ARG A 412 -18.76 -7.94 -8.50
N PRO A 413 -19.32 -8.68 -7.55
CA PRO A 413 -19.61 -8.12 -6.24
C PRO A 413 -18.35 -7.67 -5.49
N TRP A 414 -18.57 -6.87 -4.45
CA TRP A 414 -17.52 -6.40 -3.55
C TRP A 414 -16.60 -7.53 -3.06
N ALA A 415 -15.29 -7.27 -3.01
CA ALA A 415 -14.22 -8.22 -2.68
C ALA A 415 -14.05 -9.44 -3.62
N LEU A 416 -14.87 -9.59 -4.66
CA LEU A 416 -14.79 -10.70 -5.63
C LEU A 416 -14.12 -10.30 -6.96
N GLY A 417 -13.56 -9.09 -7.03
CA GLY A 417 -12.74 -8.61 -8.14
C GLY A 417 -11.62 -9.57 -8.53
N GLN A 418 -11.15 -9.49 -9.78
CA GLN A 418 -10.08 -10.36 -10.25
C GLN A 418 -8.75 -10.11 -9.53
N THR A 419 -8.02 -11.19 -9.25
CA THR A 419 -6.61 -11.18 -8.83
C THR A 419 -5.75 -11.86 -9.89
N ARG A 420 -4.47 -11.51 -10.05
CA ARG A 420 -3.64 -11.97 -11.18
C ARG A 420 -2.29 -12.52 -10.79
N TYR A 421 -1.81 -13.57 -11.46
CA TYR A 421 -0.42 -13.97 -11.31
C TYR A 421 0.53 -12.96 -11.97
N PRO A 422 1.68 -12.65 -11.33
CA PRO A 422 2.76 -11.97 -12.03
C PRO A 422 3.27 -12.85 -13.20
N SER A 423 3.76 -12.21 -14.26
CA SER A 423 4.27 -12.91 -15.45
C SER A 423 5.38 -13.92 -15.10
N ARG A 424 5.48 -15.04 -15.83
CA ARG A 424 6.46 -16.11 -15.58
C ARG A 424 7.92 -15.65 -15.47
N VAL A 425 8.30 -14.60 -16.21
CA VAL A 425 9.65 -14.00 -16.16
C VAL A 425 9.89 -13.31 -14.80
N GLN A 426 8.85 -12.73 -14.20
CA GLN A 426 8.91 -12.09 -12.90
C GLN A 426 8.79 -13.09 -11.73
N SER A 427 8.25 -14.29 -11.96
CA SER A 427 8.17 -15.38 -10.97
C SER A 427 9.45 -16.22 -10.88
N ALA A 428 10.41 -16.03 -11.79
CA ALA A 428 11.70 -16.73 -11.80
C ALA A 428 12.64 -16.35 -10.64
N PHE A 429 12.23 -15.39 -9.81
CA PHE A 429 13.02 -14.78 -8.73
C PHE A 429 12.79 -15.40 -7.35
N GLY A 430 12.19 -16.59 -7.28
CA GLY A 430 11.81 -17.23 -6.01
C GLY A 430 10.38 -16.92 -5.59
N HIS A 431 9.79 -17.81 -4.80
CA HIS A 431 8.44 -17.68 -4.27
C HIS A 431 8.48 -17.51 -2.75
N SER A 432 7.69 -16.58 -2.22
CA SER A 432 7.55 -16.35 -0.78
C SER A 432 6.09 -16.11 -0.41
N ASN A 433 5.63 -16.72 0.69
CA ASN A 433 4.32 -16.43 1.25
C ASN A 433 4.42 -15.31 2.27
N ARG A 434 3.51 -14.33 2.17
CA ARG A 434 3.48 -13.17 3.05
C ARG A 434 2.58 -13.45 4.25
N HIS A 435 3.09 -14.21 5.22
CA HIS A 435 2.35 -14.56 6.42
C HIS A 435 2.29 -13.38 7.40
N PRO A 436 1.11 -12.76 7.63
CA PRO A 436 0.97 -11.66 8.58
C PRO A 436 1.48 -12.03 9.97
N GLY A 437 2.13 -11.09 10.66
CA GLY A 437 2.69 -11.27 12.00
C GLY A 437 3.98 -12.10 12.09
N LEU A 438 4.49 -12.68 10.99
CA LEU A 438 5.72 -13.49 10.95
C LEU A 438 6.93 -12.78 10.33
N PHE A 439 6.93 -11.45 10.26
CA PHE A 439 8.02 -10.67 9.66
C PHE A 439 9.08 -10.30 10.70
N THR A 440 10.35 -10.34 10.28
CA THR A 440 11.50 -9.93 11.10
C THR A 440 12.11 -8.64 10.61
N ARG A 441 12.91 -8.03 11.49
CA ARG A 441 13.78 -6.93 11.14
C ARG A 441 14.74 -7.34 10.05
N THR A 442 15.08 -6.40 9.19
CA THR A 442 16.07 -6.61 8.13
C THR A 442 17.36 -5.90 8.48
N ASP A 443 18.48 -6.54 8.20
CA ASP A 443 19.80 -5.91 8.28
C ASP A 443 19.88 -4.74 7.28
N PRO A 444 20.16 -3.49 7.70
CA PRO A 444 20.15 -2.33 6.80
C PRO A 444 21.19 -2.40 5.67
N ASP A 445 22.29 -3.13 5.88
CA ASP A 445 23.39 -3.23 4.92
C ASP A 445 23.17 -4.34 3.90
N SER A 446 22.57 -5.46 4.28
CA SER A 446 22.37 -6.65 3.43
C SER A 446 20.91 -6.88 3.02
N ASN A 447 19.96 -6.19 3.65
CA ASN A 447 18.50 -6.38 3.52
C ASN A 447 18.04 -7.82 3.81
N LYS A 448 18.87 -8.62 4.49
CA LYS A 448 18.52 -9.98 4.87
C LYS A 448 17.68 -9.96 6.15
N PRO A 449 16.68 -10.84 6.28
CA PRO A 449 15.98 -11.05 7.53
C PRO A 449 16.97 -11.36 8.66
N LEU A 450 16.82 -10.67 9.77
CA LEU A 450 17.45 -10.98 11.06
C LEU A 450 16.57 -11.97 11.81
N ASN A 451 17.12 -12.61 12.85
CA ASN A 451 16.34 -13.49 13.75
C ASN A 451 15.61 -12.69 14.85
N GLU A 452 15.19 -11.46 14.54
CA GLU A 452 14.52 -10.56 15.46
C GLU A 452 13.13 -10.18 14.91
N PRO A 453 12.03 -10.59 15.56
CA PRO A 453 10.69 -10.24 15.10
C PRO A 453 10.48 -8.72 15.12
N LEU A 454 9.67 -8.22 14.18
CA LEU A 454 9.17 -6.85 14.24
C LEU A 454 8.28 -6.67 15.48
N VAL A 455 8.24 -5.44 16.01
CA VAL A 455 7.45 -5.14 17.22
C VAL A 455 6.36 -4.10 16.98
N ASN A 456 5.19 -4.27 17.59
CA ASN A 456 4.06 -3.34 17.52
C ASN A 456 3.73 -2.92 16.07
N THR A 457 3.70 -3.88 15.16
CA THR A 457 3.45 -3.65 13.73
C THR A 457 2.05 -3.12 13.46
N SER A 458 1.10 -3.28 14.39
CA SER A 458 -0.30 -2.84 14.23
C SER A 458 -0.91 -3.39 12.94
N GLU A 459 -0.55 -4.64 12.63
CA GLU A 459 -1.06 -5.38 11.47
C GLU A 459 -2.53 -5.75 11.66
N ARG A 460 -3.30 -5.70 10.57
CA ARG A 460 -4.73 -6.01 10.53
C ARG A 460 -5.07 -6.72 9.23
N ILE A 461 -6.15 -7.47 9.21
CA ILE A 461 -6.64 -8.12 7.99
C ILE A 461 -7.93 -7.44 7.55
N HIS A 462 -8.01 -7.02 6.29
CA HIS A 462 -9.19 -6.32 5.80
C HIS A 462 -10.40 -7.27 5.67
N SER A 463 -11.60 -6.76 5.96
CA SER A 463 -12.87 -7.52 5.86
C SER A 463 -13.15 -8.12 4.47
N SER A 464 -12.56 -7.56 3.41
CA SER A 464 -12.60 -8.15 2.06
C SER A 464 -12.03 -9.56 2.00
N VAL A 465 -11.08 -9.91 2.87
CA VAL A 465 -10.53 -11.27 2.97
C VAL A 465 -11.59 -12.26 3.45
N ARG A 466 -12.30 -11.92 4.54
CA ARG A 466 -13.41 -12.72 5.06
C ARG A 466 -14.51 -12.88 4.02
N VAL A 467 -14.93 -11.78 3.37
CA VAL A 467 -15.98 -11.81 2.34
C VAL A 467 -15.58 -12.73 1.19
N ARG A 468 -14.34 -12.61 0.70
CA ARG A 468 -13.84 -13.42 -0.41
C ARG A 468 -13.75 -14.90 -0.04
N LEU A 469 -13.31 -15.26 1.16
CA LEU A 469 -13.30 -16.65 1.64
C LEU A 469 -14.71 -17.23 1.76
N ALA A 470 -15.62 -16.52 2.44
CA ALA A 470 -16.99 -16.99 2.66
C ALA A 470 -17.74 -17.19 1.34
N CYS A 471 -17.54 -16.30 0.37
CA CYS A 471 -18.15 -16.37 -0.95
C CYS A 471 -17.43 -17.34 -1.91
N GLN A 472 -16.40 -18.06 -1.47
CA GLN A 472 -15.56 -18.90 -2.34
C GLN A 472 -15.05 -18.13 -3.57
N GLY A 473 -14.68 -16.87 -3.35
CA GLY A 473 -14.09 -16.00 -4.35
C GLY A 473 -12.85 -16.63 -4.97
N LEU A 474 -12.48 -16.17 -6.16
CA LEU A 474 -11.56 -16.92 -6.99
C LEU A 474 -10.13 -16.46 -6.87
N ALA A 475 -9.21 -17.40 -6.97
CA ALA A 475 -7.79 -17.18 -6.85
C ALA A 475 -7.24 -16.40 -8.04
N MET A 476 -5.93 -16.32 -8.08
CA MET A 476 -5.16 -15.63 -9.11
C MET A 476 -5.47 -16.21 -10.49
N ASP A 477 -5.66 -15.31 -11.46
CA ASP A 477 -6.12 -15.59 -12.82
C ASP A 477 -7.43 -16.37 -12.90
N ASP A 478 -8.26 -16.27 -11.85
CA ASP A 478 -9.56 -16.93 -11.76
C ASP A 478 -9.48 -18.47 -11.91
N ALA A 479 -8.32 -19.05 -11.59
CA ALA A 479 -7.98 -20.43 -11.93
C ALA A 479 -8.59 -21.47 -10.98
N GLU A 480 -8.85 -21.10 -9.74
CA GLU A 480 -9.44 -21.96 -8.70
C GLU A 480 -10.11 -21.12 -7.61
N VAL A 481 -10.71 -21.76 -6.61
CA VAL A 481 -11.22 -21.08 -5.41
C VAL A 481 -10.05 -20.57 -4.59
N TRP A 482 -10.14 -19.32 -4.13
CA TRP A 482 -9.12 -18.66 -3.33
C TRP A 482 -9.07 -19.26 -1.93
N LYS A 483 -7.91 -19.80 -1.56
CA LYS A 483 -7.64 -20.39 -0.24
C LYS A 483 -6.92 -19.45 0.71
N CYS A 484 -6.40 -18.33 0.19
CA CYS A 484 -5.51 -17.40 0.89
C CYS A 484 -4.29 -18.11 1.52
N GLU A 485 -3.28 -18.45 0.72
CA GLU A 485 -2.07 -19.17 1.18
C GLU A 485 -1.32 -18.41 2.28
N ALA A 486 -1.45 -17.09 2.36
CA ALA A 486 -0.88 -16.28 3.43
C ALA A 486 -1.49 -16.59 4.82
N LEU A 487 -2.72 -17.09 4.89
CA LEU A 487 -3.44 -17.40 6.13
C LEU A 487 -3.56 -18.91 6.40
N VAL A 488 -3.03 -19.74 5.51
CA VAL A 488 -2.91 -21.20 5.66
C VAL A 488 -1.44 -21.54 5.85
N GLY A 489 -1.10 -22.42 6.81
CA GLY A 489 0.30 -22.72 7.10
C GLY A 489 1.02 -23.38 5.92
N ALA A 490 2.36 -23.33 5.90
CA ALA A 490 3.19 -23.97 4.89
C ALA A 490 3.07 -25.52 4.84
N ASP A 491 2.35 -26.13 5.78
CA ASP A 491 2.08 -27.57 5.84
C ASP A 491 0.96 -28.02 4.90
N GLY A 492 0.91 -27.39 3.71
CA GLY A 492 0.51 -28.05 2.48
C GLY A 492 1.64 -28.95 1.91
N GLU A 493 2.75 -29.15 2.64
CA GLU A 493 3.69 -30.21 2.31
C GLU A 493 2.96 -31.57 2.35
N LYS A 494 3.02 -32.27 1.22
CA LYS A 494 2.46 -33.61 1.00
C LYS A 494 2.86 -34.58 2.12
N ILE A 495 2.07 -34.66 3.18
CA ILE A 495 2.07 -35.83 4.05
C ILE A 495 1.12 -36.84 3.41
N GLN A 496 1.65 -38.01 3.08
CA GLN A 496 0.91 -39.13 2.51
C GLN A 496 -0.35 -39.43 3.34
N GLY A 497 -1.52 -39.14 2.77
CA GLY A 497 -2.83 -39.55 3.32
C GLY A 497 -3.70 -38.38 3.81
N ASN A 498 -4.81 -38.14 3.08
CA ASN A 498 -6.03 -37.41 3.45
C ASN A 498 -6.08 -36.71 4.84
N ARG A 499 -5.34 -35.61 5.02
CA ARG A 499 -5.68 -34.60 6.04
C ARG A 499 -5.69 -33.20 5.44
N ILE A 500 -6.70 -32.43 5.86
CA ILE A 500 -6.95 -31.04 5.47
C ILE A 500 -5.82 -30.17 6.02
N ALA A 501 -5.24 -29.27 5.20
CA ALA A 501 -4.22 -28.33 5.64
C ALA A 501 -4.77 -27.49 6.81
N GLN A 502 -4.03 -27.39 7.92
CA GLN A 502 -4.49 -26.62 9.07
C GLN A 502 -4.33 -25.11 8.80
N PRO A 503 -5.33 -24.29 9.16
CA PRO A 503 -5.24 -22.85 9.00
C PRO A 503 -4.11 -22.31 9.88
N LEU A 504 -3.37 -21.33 9.36
CA LEU A 504 -2.41 -20.58 10.15
C LEU A 504 -3.11 -19.56 11.02
N TRP A 505 -4.03 -18.83 10.42
CA TRP A 505 -4.89 -17.86 11.06
C TRP A 505 -6.34 -18.31 10.91
N ARG A 506 -7.05 -18.46 12.03
CA ARG A 506 -8.45 -18.84 12.09
C ARG A 506 -9.31 -17.60 12.32
N LEU A 507 -10.32 -17.41 11.49
CA LEU A 507 -11.31 -16.37 11.70
C LEU A 507 -12.23 -16.74 12.88
N GLU A 508 -12.39 -15.82 13.81
CA GLU A 508 -13.25 -15.96 14.98
C GLU A 508 -14.12 -14.71 15.15
N ARG A 509 -15.28 -14.88 15.77
CA ARG A 509 -16.02 -13.75 16.33
C ARG A 509 -15.41 -13.38 17.67
N GLY A 510 -15.14 -12.10 17.85
CA GLY A 510 -14.61 -11.60 19.12
C GLY A 510 -14.03 -10.22 18.97
N ASP A 511 -13.94 -9.52 20.09
CA ASP A 511 -13.24 -8.26 20.14
C ASP A 511 -11.73 -8.52 20.02
N ALA A 512 -11.08 -7.73 19.18
CA ALA A 512 -9.63 -7.74 18.99
C ALA A 512 -9.05 -6.33 18.88
N LEU A 513 -9.90 -5.31 18.90
CA LEU A 513 -9.48 -3.93 19.04
C LEU A 513 -9.31 -3.66 20.53
N ASP A 514 -8.30 -2.91 20.91
CA ASP A 514 -8.25 -2.45 22.30
C ASP A 514 -9.41 -1.48 22.58
N GLN A 515 -9.81 -1.35 23.83
CA GLN A 515 -10.97 -0.55 24.22
C GLN A 515 -10.85 0.93 23.81
N THR A 516 -9.63 1.47 23.79
CA THR A 516 -9.36 2.86 23.38
C THR A 516 -9.55 2.99 21.88
N GLU A 517 -8.97 2.07 21.12
CA GLU A 517 -9.07 2.04 19.66
C GLU A 517 -10.51 1.81 19.20
N ARG A 518 -11.26 0.96 19.89
CA ARG A 518 -12.68 0.77 19.66
C ARG A 518 -13.47 2.05 19.93
N GLN A 519 -13.22 2.73 21.03
CA GLN A 519 -13.83 4.03 21.32
C GLN A 519 -13.44 5.08 20.27
N GLU A 520 -12.18 5.11 19.82
CA GLU A 520 -11.74 5.99 18.73
C GLU A 520 -12.51 5.68 17.45
N LEU A 521 -12.69 4.41 17.08
CA LEU A 521 -13.43 4.00 15.87
C LEU A 521 -14.95 4.20 15.97
N GLU A 522 -15.55 4.02 17.15
CA GLU A 522 -16.99 4.21 17.38
C GLU A 522 -17.36 5.71 17.42
N SER A 523 -16.51 6.52 18.07
CA SER A 523 -16.63 7.97 18.08
C SER A 523 -16.15 8.62 16.78
N PHE A 524 -15.37 7.89 15.97
CA PHE A 524 -14.93 8.36 14.68
C PHE A 524 -16.14 8.67 13.79
N ARG A 525 -16.15 9.90 13.31
CA ARG A 525 -17.04 10.36 12.26
C ARG A 525 -16.13 10.96 11.19
N PRO A 526 -16.07 10.36 9.98
CA PRO A 526 -15.41 10.98 8.85
C PRO A 526 -15.87 12.44 8.76
N SER A 527 -14.92 13.37 8.68
CA SER A 527 -15.23 14.81 8.60
C SER A 527 -16.15 15.13 7.43
N GLU A 528 -16.11 14.28 6.41
CA GLU A 528 -16.91 14.29 5.21
C GLU A 528 -18.40 14.14 5.48
N LEU A 529 -18.81 13.33 6.47
CA LEU A 529 -20.23 13.13 6.80
C LEU A 529 -20.95 14.40 7.26
N GLY A 530 -20.20 15.44 7.65
CA GLY A 530 -20.73 16.75 7.98
C GLY A 530 -20.96 17.66 6.77
N LEU A 531 -20.60 17.22 5.56
CA LEU A 531 -20.70 18.02 4.33
C LEU A 531 -21.95 17.65 3.54
N ASP A 532 -22.62 18.65 2.97
CA ASP A 532 -23.89 18.47 2.25
C ASP A 532 -23.82 17.47 1.08
N GLU A 533 -22.65 17.32 0.45
CA GLU A 533 -22.45 16.38 -0.66
C GLU A 533 -22.33 14.91 -0.21
N TYR A 534 -22.04 14.64 1.07
CA TYR A 534 -21.76 13.31 1.61
C TYR A 534 -22.83 12.89 2.61
N THR A 535 -23.90 12.25 2.13
CA THR A 535 -25.05 11.93 2.98
C THR A 535 -25.03 10.49 3.51
N PRO A 536 -25.45 10.23 4.76
CA PRO A 536 -25.56 8.86 5.29
C PRO A 536 -26.48 7.94 4.47
N ALA A 537 -27.48 8.50 3.78
CA ALA A 537 -28.40 7.74 2.93
C ALA A 537 -27.72 7.06 1.73
N GLN A 538 -26.53 7.55 1.33
CA GLN A 538 -25.73 6.97 0.25
C GLN A 538 -24.78 5.86 0.73
N LEU A 539 -24.73 5.59 2.04
CA LEU A 539 -23.83 4.60 2.60
C LEU A 539 -24.49 3.25 2.79
N TYR A 540 -23.68 2.21 2.73
CA TYR A 540 -24.06 0.89 3.19
C TYR A 540 -24.25 0.91 4.70
N ASP A 541 -25.31 0.27 5.20
CA ASP A 541 -25.63 0.28 6.63
C ASP A 541 -24.81 -0.78 7.37
N VAL A 542 -24.02 -0.33 8.35
CA VAL A 542 -23.08 -1.17 9.12
C VAL A 542 -23.59 -1.20 10.57
N GLU A 543 -23.75 -2.39 11.11
CA GLU A 543 -24.23 -2.66 12.45
C GLU A 543 -23.05 -2.81 13.43
N GLU A 544 -23.27 -2.62 14.74
CA GLU A 544 -22.21 -2.77 15.75
C GLU A 544 -21.54 -4.16 15.73
N LYS A 545 -22.29 -5.20 15.38
CA LYS A 545 -21.77 -6.58 15.26
C LYS A 545 -20.80 -6.77 14.07
N ASP A 546 -20.80 -5.87 13.09
CA ASP A 546 -19.97 -5.95 11.89
C ASP A 546 -18.47 -5.73 12.20
N SER A 547 -18.14 -5.16 13.37
CA SER A 547 -16.75 -4.98 13.83
C SER A 547 -16.24 -6.09 14.75
N LEU A 548 -17.00 -7.18 14.95
CA LEU A 548 -16.67 -8.25 15.90
C LEU A 548 -15.97 -9.45 15.25
N PHE A 549 -14.92 -9.20 14.47
CA PHE A 549 -14.13 -10.25 13.82
C PHE A 549 -12.63 -10.10 14.11
N ARG A 550 -11.98 -11.25 14.29
CA ARG A 550 -10.54 -11.33 14.52
C ARG A 550 -9.95 -12.61 13.97
N TRP A 551 -8.65 -12.59 13.77
CA TRP A 551 -7.88 -13.72 13.26
C TRP A 551 -6.97 -14.23 14.37
N ALA A 552 -7.29 -15.41 14.91
CA ALA A 552 -6.52 -16.08 15.95
C ALA A 552 -5.49 -17.03 15.32
N TYR A 553 -4.25 -16.96 15.80
CA TYR A 553 -3.19 -17.85 15.36
C TYR A 553 -3.51 -19.28 15.80
N ALA A 554 -3.61 -20.20 14.84
CA ALA A 554 -4.15 -21.54 15.01
C ALA A 554 -3.10 -22.65 14.94
N ASN A 555 -1.84 -22.31 14.64
CA ASN A 555 -0.73 -23.27 14.62
C ASN A 555 0.12 -23.13 15.88
N ASP A 556 0.37 -24.19 16.65
CA ASP A 556 1.27 -24.12 17.82
C ASP A 556 2.74 -24.37 17.44
N GLY A 557 3.00 -24.75 16.18
CA GLY A 557 4.32 -24.98 15.63
C GLY A 557 4.96 -23.72 15.03
N ASN A 558 6.29 -23.69 15.01
CA ASN A 558 7.03 -22.69 14.26
C ASN A 558 6.82 -22.90 12.76
N ILE A 559 6.57 -21.83 12.02
CA ILE A 559 6.42 -21.88 10.56
C ILE A 559 7.68 -21.37 9.88
N LYS A 560 7.99 -22.00 8.75
CA LYS A 560 9.15 -21.67 7.93
C LYS A 560 8.70 -21.13 6.58
N ASN A 561 9.09 -19.89 6.28
CA ASN A 561 9.11 -19.41 4.91
C ASN A 561 10.39 -19.89 4.19
N PRO A 562 10.35 -20.10 2.86
CA PRO A 562 11.55 -20.39 2.08
C PRO A 562 12.65 -19.34 2.34
N GLY A 563 13.79 -19.79 2.87
CA GLY A 563 14.95 -18.93 3.19
C GLY A 563 14.90 -18.21 4.54
N GLU A 564 13.90 -18.48 5.39
CA GLU A 564 13.75 -17.85 6.71
C GLU A 564 13.85 -18.89 7.84
N ALA A 565 14.15 -18.40 9.06
CA ALA A 565 14.15 -19.23 10.26
C ALA A 565 12.72 -19.61 10.67
N ASN A 566 12.58 -20.67 11.45
CA ASN A 566 11.33 -21.08 12.10
C ASN A 566 10.82 -19.98 13.04
N GLN A 567 9.59 -19.50 12.86
CA GLN A 567 9.04 -18.36 13.60
C GLN A 567 7.63 -18.58 14.15
N LEU A 568 7.33 -17.87 15.24
CA LEU A 568 6.00 -17.66 15.82
C LEU A 568 5.68 -16.17 15.76
N PRO A 569 4.40 -15.80 15.62
CA PRO A 569 4.03 -14.41 15.58
C PRO A 569 4.17 -13.79 16.97
N GLN A 570 4.52 -12.51 17.00
CA GLN A 570 4.58 -11.77 18.26
C GLN A 570 3.19 -11.67 18.91
N PHE A 571 2.16 -11.48 18.09
CA PHE A 571 0.76 -11.42 18.51
C PHE A 571 0.02 -12.65 18.01
N LYS A 572 -0.72 -13.33 18.89
CA LYS A 572 -1.54 -14.49 18.52
C LYS A 572 -2.93 -14.10 18.00
N VAL A 573 -3.22 -12.80 17.91
CA VAL A 573 -4.49 -12.27 17.41
C VAL A 573 -4.19 -11.07 16.53
N LEU A 574 -4.75 -11.06 15.32
CA LEU A 574 -4.80 -9.90 14.44
C LEU A 574 -6.26 -9.43 14.33
N PRO A 575 -6.55 -8.13 14.52
CA PRO A 575 -7.90 -7.61 14.33
C PRO A 575 -8.29 -7.64 12.85
N GLU A 576 -9.59 -7.82 12.59
CA GLU A 576 -10.15 -7.43 11.29
C GLU A 576 -10.25 -5.90 11.24
N GLU A 577 -9.88 -5.29 10.12
CA GLU A 577 -10.06 -3.85 9.92
C GLU A 577 -11.57 -3.55 9.71
N PRO A 578 -12.18 -2.71 10.55
CA PRO A 578 -13.61 -2.45 10.50
C PRO A 578 -13.98 -1.46 9.40
N LEU A 579 -15.13 -1.68 8.77
CA LEU A 579 -15.64 -0.87 7.65
C LEU A 579 -16.42 0.36 8.15
N VAL A 580 -15.72 1.30 8.79
CA VAL A 580 -16.34 2.50 9.41
C VAL A 580 -16.30 3.75 8.52
N GLY A 581 -15.47 3.76 7.49
CA GLY A 581 -15.23 4.92 6.63
C GLY A 581 -16.36 5.23 5.66
N PHE A 582 -16.39 6.47 5.14
CA PHE A 582 -17.39 6.91 4.16
C PHE A 582 -17.18 6.19 2.82
N TRP A 583 -15.96 6.22 2.29
CA TRP A 583 -15.66 5.77 0.93
C TRP A 583 -15.80 4.27 0.78
N GLU A 584 -15.38 3.48 1.77
CA GLU A 584 -15.55 2.03 1.76
C GLU A 584 -17.02 1.63 1.82
N ARG A 585 -17.80 2.28 2.69
CA ARG A 585 -19.26 2.07 2.77
C ARG A 585 -19.98 2.54 1.51
N TYR A 586 -19.51 3.60 0.89
CA TYR A 586 -20.04 4.10 -0.38
C TYR A 586 -19.77 3.10 -1.51
N LEU A 587 -18.54 2.61 -1.65
CA LEU A 587 -18.20 1.56 -2.62
C LEU A 587 -18.97 0.27 -2.38
N LEU A 588 -19.09 -0.17 -1.11
CA LEU A 588 -19.89 -1.33 -0.77
C LEU A 588 -21.36 -1.12 -1.17
N LYS A 589 -21.94 0.07 -0.91
CA LYS A 589 -23.30 0.40 -1.34
C LYS A 589 -23.46 0.34 -2.86
N MET A 590 -22.51 0.90 -3.61
CA MET A 590 -22.51 0.90 -5.08
C MET A 590 -22.45 -0.51 -5.67
N THR A 591 -21.74 -1.42 -4.99
CA THR A 591 -21.53 -2.81 -5.40
C THR A 591 -22.51 -3.80 -4.76
N THR A 592 -23.42 -3.31 -3.90
CA THR A 592 -24.49 -4.11 -3.30
C THR A 592 -25.48 -4.45 -4.40
N GLY A 593 -25.28 -5.60 -5.03
CA GLY A 593 -26.19 -6.10 -6.07
C GLY A 593 -27.50 -6.63 -5.49
N LYS A 594 -28.18 -7.51 -6.23
CA LYS A 594 -29.41 -8.19 -5.74
C LYS A 594 -29.18 -9.01 -4.47
N GLN A 595 -27.96 -9.50 -4.30
CA GLN A 595 -27.54 -10.27 -3.14
C GLN A 595 -26.39 -9.55 -2.47
N ASP A 596 -26.48 -9.50 -1.15
CA ASP A 596 -25.56 -8.78 -0.29
C ASP A 596 -24.43 -9.70 0.18
N VAL A 597 -23.25 -9.56 -0.45
CA VAL A 597 -22.06 -10.37 -0.10
C VAL A 597 -21.57 -10.13 1.32
N TRP A 598 -21.80 -8.93 1.86
CA TRP A 598 -21.37 -8.59 3.20
C TRP A 598 -22.19 -9.38 4.22
N ARG A 599 -23.52 -9.30 4.11
CA ARG A 599 -24.45 -10.05 4.98
C ARG A 599 -24.33 -11.55 4.80
N TYR A 600 -24.09 -11.99 3.56
CA TYR A 600 -23.80 -13.40 3.28
C TYR A 600 -22.55 -13.87 4.03
N ALA A 601 -21.45 -13.13 3.95
CA ALA A 601 -20.19 -13.48 4.60
C ALA A 601 -20.29 -13.45 6.13
N GLU A 602 -21.11 -12.55 6.68
CA GLU A 602 -21.39 -12.49 8.11
C GLU A 602 -22.07 -13.77 8.63
N GLN A 603 -23.00 -14.34 7.87
CA GLN A 603 -23.72 -15.57 8.22
C GLN A 603 -22.89 -16.84 7.99
N ASN A 604 -21.88 -16.76 7.12
CA ASN A 604 -21.09 -17.90 6.65
C ASN A 604 -19.60 -17.77 7.00
N SER A 605 -19.26 -17.00 8.03
CA SER A 605 -17.87 -16.75 8.45
C SER A 605 -17.16 -17.97 9.05
N GLY A 606 -17.87 -19.09 9.24
CA GLY A 606 -17.28 -20.37 9.66
C GLY A 606 -16.81 -21.18 8.46
N CYS A 607 -15.58 -20.96 8.00
CA CYS A 607 -14.88 -21.88 7.10
C CYS A 607 -13.85 -22.71 7.86
#